data_AF-A0A6B2UTN6-F1
#
_entry.id   AF-A0A6B2UTN6-F1
#
_cell.length_a   1.000
_cell.length_b   1.000
_cell.length_c   1.000
_cell.angle_alpha   90.00
_cell.angle_beta   90.00
_cell.angle_gamma   90.00
#
_symmetry.space_group_name_H-M   'P 1'
#
loop_
_entity.id
_entity.type
_entity.pdbx_description
1 polymer ?
#
loop_
_entity_poly.entity_id
_entity_poly.type
_entity_poly.pdbx_seq_one_letter_code
_entity_poly.pdbx_strand_id
1 'polypeptide(L)'
;VEPLPGGWLLRVREETPPDGTAPGRIVLDLTGGRRAVLTVAGGEGGSWSARLSPRHAEILYVLAVHREGRTAAQLALDLFGDAGRTVTVRAELSRLRRTLHGVLDHRPYRFRDGWETELRLPSGPGDLLPASRSPLVVRGRGACDSLRGPVIP
;
A
#
# COMPACT_ATOMS: atom_id res chain seq x y z
N VAL A 1 -18.31 13.27 0.26
CA VAL A 1 -17.35 12.38 0.93
C VAL A 1 -18.07 11.09 1.22
N GLU A 2 -17.62 9.97 0.67
CA GLU A 2 -18.27 8.67 0.82
C GLU A 2 -17.58 7.89 1.95
N PRO A 3 -18.32 7.29 2.91
CA PRO A 3 -17.72 6.59 4.05
C PRO A 3 -17.14 5.23 3.62
N LEU A 4 -15.91 4.93 4.05
CA LEU A 4 -15.34 3.58 4.00
C LEU A 4 -15.31 2.95 5.40
N PRO A 5 -15.36 1.61 5.51
CA PRO A 5 -15.02 0.93 6.75
C PRO A 5 -13.54 1.20 7.09
N GLY A 6 -13.29 2.09 8.05
CA GLY A 6 -11.95 2.40 8.58
C GLY A 6 -11.24 3.63 7.99
N GLY A 7 -11.91 4.45 7.17
CA GLY A 7 -11.30 5.66 6.62
C GLY A 7 -12.25 6.60 5.88
N TRP A 8 -11.74 7.77 5.49
CA TRP A 8 -12.44 8.74 4.66
C TRP A 8 -11.86 8.69 3.25
N LEU A 9 -12.70 8.61 2.21
CA LEU A 9 -12.29 8.88 0.84
C LEU A 9 -12.39 10.37 0.58
N LEU A 10 -11.23 11.02 0.41
CA LEU A 10 -11.18 12.36 -0.13
C LEU A 10 -10.99 12.22 -1.64
N ARG A 11 -12.10 12.32 -2.38
CA ARG A 11 -12.05 12.47 -3.84
C ARG A 11 -11.66 13.92 -4.11
N VAL A 12 -10.44 14.13 -4.59
CA VAL A 12 -10.04 15.43 -5.10
C VAL A 12 -10.68 15.52 -6.48
N ARG A 13 -11.66 16.42 -6.65
CA ARG A 13 -12.19 16.71 -7.98
C ARG A 13 -11.16 17.61 -8.66
N GLU A 14 -10.32 17.04 -9.52
CA GLU A 14 -9.55 17.83 -10.47
C GLU A 14 -9.72 17.27 -11.88
N GLU A 15 -9.73 18.21 -12.81
CA GLU A 15 -10.02 18.06 -14.23
C GLU A 15 -9.13 17.00 -14.89
N THR A 16 -9.76 16.24 -15.78
CA THR A 16 -9.09 15.30 -16.67
C THR A 16 -7.90 15.98 -17.33
N PRO A 17 -6.66 15.49 -17.12
CA PRO A 17 -5.53 15.95 -17.89
C PRO A 17 -5.80 15.66 -19.38
N PRO A 18 -5.56 16.61 -20.29
CA PRO A 18 -5.60 16.30 -21.71
C PRO A 18 -4.45 15.34 -22.01
N ASP A 19 -4.77 14.32 -22.79
CA ASP A 19 -3.87 13.34 -23.39
C ASP A 19 -3.30 12.26 -22.46
N GLY A 20 -3.79 11.03 -22.71
CA GLY A 20 -3.32 9.80 -22.08
C GLY A 20 -1.86 9.51 -22.42
N THR A 21 -1.13 8.96 -21.44
CA THR A 21 0.09 8.12 -21.52
C THR A 21 0.87 8.15 -20.20
N ALA A 22 0.60 9.07 -19.27
CA ALA A 22 1.26 9.04 -17.96
C ALA A 22 0.77 7.84 -17.12
N PRO A 23 1.67 7.03 -16.53
CA PRO A 23 1.29 5.99 -15.60
C PRO A 23 0.55 6.60 -14.40
N GLY A 24 -0.46 5.89 -13.87
CA GLY A 24 -1.11 6.33 -12.64
C GLY A 24 -0.10 6.35 -11.49
N ARG A 25 -0.27 7.22 -10.51
CA ARG A 25 0.61 7.30 -9.34
C ARG A 25 -0.07 6.79 -8.08
N ILE A 26 0.66 6.00 -7.30
CA ILE A 26 0.27 5.49 -5.99
C ILE A 26 1.29 6.00 -4.98
N VAL A 27 0.83 6.72 -3.98
CA VAL A 27 1.67 7.16 -2.86
C VAL A 27 1.17 6.49 -1.60
N LEU A 28 1.99 5.60 -1.04
CA LEU A 28 1.79 5.02 0.29
C LEU A 28 2.55 5.87 1.31
N ASP A 29 1.82 6.68 2.06
CA ASP A 29 2.39 7.56 3.08
C ASP A 29 2.27 6.94 4.47
N LEU A 30 3.44 6.54 5.01
CA LEU A 30 3.59 5.95 6.34
C LEU A 30 4.24 6.92 7.35
N THR A 31 4.47 8.17 6.95
CA THR A 31 5.10 9.19 7.82
C THR A 31 4.21 9.57 9.00
N GLY A 32 2.89 9.46 8.84
CA GLY A 32 1.89 9.75 9.88
C GLY A 32 1.77 8.68 10.98
N GLY A 33 2.67 7.69 11.03
CA GLY A 33 2.70 6.62 12.03
C GLY A 33 1.44 5.76 12.02
N ARG A 34 0.49 6.04 12.94
CA ARG A 34 -0.81 5.33 13.01
C ARG A 34 -1.83 5.80 11.97
N ARG A 35 -1.55 6.89 11.27
CA ARG A 35 -2.44 7.49 10.27
C ARG A 35 -1.89 7.30 8.86
N ALA A 36 -1.65 6.04 8.48
CA ALA A 36 -1.22 5.72 7.13
C ALA A 36 -2.29 6.13 6.11
N VAL A 37 -1.84 6.73 5.00
CA VAL A 37 -2.70 7.20 3.92
C VAL A 37 -2.22 6.60 2.61
N LEU A 38 -3.16 6.19 1.77
CA LEU A 38 -2.90 5.86 0.37
C LEU A 38 -3.52 6.95 -0.49
N THR A 39 -2.72 7.54 -1.37
CA THR A 39 -3.17 8.45 -2.41
C THR A 39 -2.98 7.78 -3.75
N VAL A 40 -4.02 7.81 -4.58
CA VAL A 40 -4.02 7.29 -5.94
C VAL A 40 -4.42 8.43 -6.86
N ALA A 41 -3.58 8.76 -7.84
CA ALA A 41 -3.80 9.83 -8.79
C ALA A 41 -3.62 9.30 -10.23
N GLY A 42 -4.49 9.74 -11.14
CA GLY A 42 -4.51 9.22 -12.52
C GLY A 42 -5.28 7.91 -12.68
N GLY A 43 -5.23 7.34 -13.88
CA GLY A 43 -6.08 6.21 -14.29
C GLY A 43 -7.54 6.59 -14.57
N GLU A 44 -8.35 5.60 -14.94
CA GLU A 44 -9.77 5.79 -15.32
C GLU A 44 -10.66 6.34 -14.18
N GLY A 45 -10.20 6.26 -12.93
CA GLY A 45 -10.98 6.59 -11.72
C GLY A 45 -10.72 7.98 -11.11
N GLY A 46 -9.82 8.78 -11.68
CA GLY A 46 -9.41 10.09 -11.14
C GLY A 46 -8.59 10.00 -9.85
N SER A 47 -8.38 11.15 -9.18
CA SER A 47 -7.55 11.24 -7.97
C SER A 47 -8.35 11.09 -6.68
N TRP A 48 -7.87 10.24 -5.77
CA TRP A 48 -8.47 10.05 -4.45
C TRP A 48 -7.43 9.68 -3.40
N SER A 49 -7.76 9.92 -2.14
CA SER A 49 -6.97 9.49 -0.99
C SER A 49 -7.83 8.80 0.06
N ALA A 50 -7.30 7.75 0.69
CA ALA A 50 -7.96 7.01 1.76
C ALA A 50 -7.03 6.80 2.96
N ARG A 51 -7.60 6.93 4.16
CA ARG A 51 -6.93 6.39 5.36
C ARG A 51 -6.96 4.87 5.33
N LEU A 52 -5.84 4.26 5.70
CA LEU A 52 -5.69 2.82 5.75
C LEU A 52 -5.95 2.29 7.15
N SER A 53 -6.57 1.10 7.22
CA SER A 53 -6.51 0.30 8.44
C SER A 53 -5.07 -0.15 8.70
N PRO A 54 -4.68 -0.48 9.94
CA PRO A 54 -3.34 -0.98 10.22
C PRO A 54 -2.97 -2.19 9.36
N ARG A 55 -3.90 -3.13 9.16
CA ARG A 55 -3.65 -4.34 8.35
C ARG A 55 -3.49 -4.02 6.86
N HIS A 56 -4.28 -3.10 6.32
CA HIS A 56 -4.13 -2.66 4.94
C HIS A 56 -2.80 -1.94 4.71
N ALA A 57 -2.37 -1.11 5.67
CA ALA A 57 -1.08 -0.44 5.60
C ALA A 57 0.09 -1.44 5.60
N GLU A 58 0.03 -2.48 6.44
CA GLU A 58 1.03 -3.56 6.43
C GLU A 58 1.05 -4.32 5.10
N ILE A 59 -0.12 -4.70 4.55
CA ILE A 59 -0.21 -5.40 3.27
C ILE A 59 0.41 -4.56 2.16
N LEU A 60 0.02 -3.29 2.06
CA LEU A 60 0.53 -2.40 1.02
C LEU A 60 2.02 -2.11 1.19
N TYR A 61 2.52 -2.01 2.43
CA TYR A 61 3.96 -1.90 2.69
C TYR A 61 4.71 -3.14 2.19
N VAL A 62 4.22 -4.35 2.50
CA VAL A 62 4.84 -5.60 2.03
C VAL A 62 4.89 -5.66 0.51
N LEU A 63 3.80 -5.26 -0.16
CA LEU A 63 3.75 -5.22 -1.63
C LEU A 63 4.63 -4.12 -2.24
N ALA A 64 4.83 -3.00 -1.54
CA ALA A 64 5.72 -1.93 -1.98
C ALA A 64 7.20 -2.34 -1.86
N VAL A 65 7.54 -3.14 -0.84
CA VAL A 65 8.87 -3.72 -0.65
C VAL A 65 9.15 -4.85 -1.65
N HIS A 66 8.16 -5.69 -1.93
CA HIS A 66 8.25 -6.82 -2.87
C HIS A 66 7.51 -6.53 -4.18
N ARG A 67 8.12 -5.71 -5.04
CA ARG A 67 7.49 -5.24 -6.28
C ARG A 67 7.24 -6.36 -7.30
N GLU A 68 8.05 -7.41 -7.27
CA GLU A 68 7.84 -8.64 -8.07
C GLU A 68 6.51 -9.34 -7.70
N GLY A 69 6.02 -9.08 -6.49
CA GLY A 69 4.78 -9.56 -5.94
C GLY A 69 4.96 -10.71 -4.95
N ARG A 70 3.90 -10.98 -4.20
CA ARG A 70 3.82 -12.07 -3.23
C ARG A 70 2.63 -12.98 -3.46
N THR A 71 2.81 -14.28 -3.27
CA THR A 71 1.69 -15.22 -3.14
C THR A 71 0.93 -15.01 -1.82
N ALA A 72 -0.26 -15.60 -1.69
CA ALA A 72 -1.02 -15.54 -0.43
C ALA A 72 -0.24 -16.14 0.76
N ALA A 73 0.49 -17.23 0.53
CA ALA A 73 1.30 -17.89 1.56
C ALA A 73 2.51 -17.05 1.97
N GLN A 74 3.20 -16.43 1.00
CA GLN A 74 4.31 -15.52 1.30
C GLN A 74 3.83 -14.27 2.04
N LEU A 75 2.72 -13.66 1.62
CA LEU A 75 2.11 -12.56 2.37
C LEU A 75 1.72 -12.99 3.80
N ALA A 76 1.20 -14.20 3.98
CA ALA A 76 0.84 -14.70 5.31
C ALA A 76 2.08 -14.84 6.21
N LEU A 77 3.19 -15.34 5.65
CA LEU A 77 4.48 -15.41 6.33
C LEU A 77 5.01 -14.01 6.67
N ASP A 78 4.98 -13.08 5.70
CA ASP A 78 5.50 -11.72 5.86
C ASP A 78 4.70 -10.91 6.90
N LEU A 79 3.37 -11.13 7.00
CA LEU A 79 2.44 -10.39 7.85
C LEU A 79 2.19 -11.00 9.23
N PHE A 80 2.30 -12.32 9.34
CA PHE A 80 1.94 -13.05 10.57
C PHE A 80 3.02 -14.02 11.05
N GLY A 81 4.06 -14.28 10.26
CA GLY A 81 5.05 -15.32 10.55
C GLY A 81 4.52 -16.74 10.34
N ASP A 82 3.36 -16.86 9.72
CA ASP A 82 2.63 -18.13 9.59
C ASP A 82 1.99 -18.21 8.19
N ALA A 83 2.54 -19.09 7.35
CA ALA A 83 2.07 -19.32 5.99
C ALA A 83 0.66 -19.94 5.93
N GLY A 84 0.15 -20.52 7.03
CA GLY A 84 -1.18 -21.11 7.12
C GLY A 84 -2.31 -20.06 7.07
N ARG A 85 -2.02 -18.78 7.32
CA ARG A 85 -3.03 -17.70 7.39
C ARG A 85 -3.47 -17.15 6.03
N THR A 86 -3.42 -17.97 4.99
CA THR A 86 -3.77 -17.55 3.62
C THR A 86 -5.22 -17.10 3.47
N VAL A 87 -6.17 -17.71 4.20
CA VAL A 87 -7.59 -17.33 4.16
C VAL A 87 -7.78 -15.90 4.69
N THR A 88 -7.14 -15.57 5.82
CA THR A 88 -7.13 -14.22 6.39
C THR A 88 -6.53 -13.23 5.39
N VAL A 89 -5.37 -13.55 4.80
CA VAL A 89 -4.73 -12.69 3.79
C VAL A 89 -5.65 -12.46 2.58
N ARG A 90 -6.26 -13.52 2.05
CA ARG A 90 -7.18 -13.40 0.90
C ARG A 90 -8.41 -12.56 1.23
N ALA A 91 -8.95 -12.69 2.44
CA ALA A 91 -10.07 -11.88 2.91
C ALA A 91 -9.70 -10.40 2.99
N GLU A 92 -8.54 -10.07 3.57
CA GLU A 92 -8.04 -8.69 3.65
C GLU A 92 -7.75 -8.11 2.26
N LEU A 93 -7.07 -8.85 1.38
CA LEU A 93 -6.85 -8.45 -0.01
C LEU A 93 -8.15 -8.24 -0.78
N SER A 94 -9.17 -9.07 -0.53
CA SER A 94 -10.49 -8.89 -1.14
C SER A 94 -11.13 -7.57 -0.69
N ARG A 95 -11.04 -7.21 0.59
CA ARG A 95 -11.53 -5.92 1.10
C ARG A 95 -10.74 -4.77 0.48
N LEU A 96 -9.42 -4.87 0.46
CA LEU A 96 -8.52 -3.89 -0.12
C LEU A 96 -8.84 -3.65 -1.61
N ARG A 97 -9.01 -4.68 -2.43
CA ARG A 97 -9.32 -4.55 -3.86
C ARG A 97 -10.64 -3.86 -4.14
N ARG A 98 -11.65 -4.03 -3.27
CA ARG A 98 -12.92 -3.27 -3.37
C ARG A 98 -12.71 -1.78 -3.17
N THR A 99 -11.68 -1.38 -2.43
CA THR A 99 -11.37 0.05 -2.19
C THR A 99 -10.39 0.61 -3.21
N LEU A 100 -9.46 -0.20 -3.72
CA LEU A 100 -8.37 0.27 -4.58
C LEU A 100 -8.65 0.18 -6.09
N HIS A 101 -9.83 -0.30 -6.51
CA HIS A 101 -10.34 -0.30 -7.89
C HIS A 101 -9.25 -0.41 -9.00
N GLY A 102 -8.70 -1.61 -9.20
CA GLY A 102 -7.81 -1.89 -10.33
C GLY A 102 -6.33 -1.55 -10.15
N VAL A 103 -5.92 -1.09 -8.95
CA VAL A 103 -4.53 -0.80 -8.59
C VAL A 103 -3.70 -2.05 -8.28
N LEU A 104 -4.34 -3.16 -7.89
CA LEU A 104 -3.65 -4.40 -7.52
C LEU A 104 -3.95 -5.55 -8.49
N ASP A 105 -2.87 -6.15 -8.98
CA ASP A 105 -2.90 -7.41 -9.71
C ASP A 105 -2.99 -8.61 -8.78
N HIS A 106 -3.30 -9.75 -9.38
CA HIS A 106 -3.43 -11.02 -8.68
C HIS A 106 -2.54 -12.07 -9.34
N ARG A 107 -1.87 -12.87 -8.51
CA ARG A 107 -1.01 -14.01 -8.88
C ARG A 107 0.27 -13.62 -9.67
N PRO A 108 1.34 -13.18 -8.99
CA PRO A 108 1.39 -12.86 -7.56
C PRO A 108 0.65 -11.55 -7.24
N TYR A 109 0.27 -11.34 -5.98
CA TYR A 109 -0.30 -10.05 -5.57
C TYR A 109 0.80 -8.99 -5.65
N ARG A 110 0.54 -7.91 -6.38
CA ARG A 110 1.45 -6.77 -6.57
C ARG A 110 0.67 -5.52 -6.98
N PHE A 111 1.32 -4.37 -6.91
CA PHE A 111 0.83 -3.18 -7.62
C PHE A 111 0.86 -3.43 -9.12
N ARG A 112 -0.21 -3.04 -9.81
CA ARG A 112 -0.40 -3.30 -11.23
C ARG A 112 0.62 -2.52 -12.05
N ASP A 113 1.10 -3.14 -13.12
CA ASP A 113 2.00 -2.49 -14.08
C ASP A 113 1.32 -1.26 -14.70
N GLY A 114 2.10 -0.21 -14.98
CA GLY A 114 1.56 1.09 -15.40
C GLY A 114 1.10 1.99 -14.24
N TRP A 115 1.37 1.58 -12.99
CA TRP A 115 1.31 2.46 -11.84
C TRP A 115 2.70 2.71 -11.24
N GLU A 116 3.07 3.98 -11.08
CA GLU A 116 4.24 4.37 -10.32
C GLU A 116 3.92 4.34 -8.83
N THR A 117 4.63 3.51 -8.07
CA THR A 117 4.43 3.40 -6.61
C THR A 117 5.56 4.08 -5.85
N GLU A 118 5.21 5.10 -5.09
CA GLU A 118 6.07 5.82 -4.15
C GLU A 118 5.74 5.38 -2.71
N LEU A 119 6.78 5.03 -1.95
CA LEU A 119 6.69 4.70 -0.54
C LEU A 119 7.33 5.82 0.29
N ARG A 120 6.54 6.55 1.08
CA ARG A 120 7.06 7.55 2.01
C ARG A 120 7.20 6.95 3.39
N LEU A 121 8.44 6.75 3.79
CA LEU A 121 8.80 6.21 5.09
C LEU A 121 9.00 7.34 6.11
N PRO A 122 8.67 7.12 7.40
CA PRO A 122 8.98 8.09 8.44
C PRO A 122 10.50 8.24 8.61
N SER A 123 10.91 9.41 9.13
CA SER A 123 12.32 9.71 9.41
C SER A 123 12.95 8.77 10.43
N GLY A 124 12.15 8.26 11.38
CA GLY A 124 12.58 7.32 12.40
C GLY A 124 12.14 5.90 12.08
N PRO A 125 13.03 4.89 12.14
CA PRO A 125 12.64 3.49 11.94
C PRO A 125 11.54 3.02 12.90
N GLY A 126 11.57 3.50 14.15
CA GLY A 126 10.57 3.17 15.18
C GLY A 126 9.15 3.65 14.84
N ASP A 127 9.04 4.67 13.99
CA ASP A 127 7.76 5.28 13.62
C ASP A 127 7.10 4.57 12.43
N LEU A 128 7.78 3.61 11.80
CA LEU A 128 7.20 2.82 10.72
C LEU A 128 6.12 1.89 11.30
N LEU A 129 4.85 2.27 11.08
CA LEU A 129 3.67 1.51 11.48
C LEU A 129 3.77 1.00 12.93
N PRO A 130 3.90 1.87 13.95
CA PRO A 130 4.46 1.52 15.27
C PRO A 130 3.66 0.46 16.04
N ALA A 131 2.37 0.31 15.76
CA ALA A 131 1.50 -0.71 16.36
C ALA A 131 1.60 -2.09 15.68
N SER A 132 2.26 -2.17 14.53
CA SER A 132 2.39 -3.41 13.75
C SER A 132 3.31 -4.42 14.44
N ARG A 133 2.88 -5.69 14.39
CA ARG A 133 3.66 -6.87 14.77
C ARG A 133 4.01 -7.75 13.56
N SER A 134 3.79 -7.24 12.35
CA SER A 134 4.17 -7.96 11.12
C SER A 134 5.68 -8.21 11.10
N PRO A 135 6.14 -9.46 10.89
CA PRO A 135 7.58 -9.75 10.81
C PRO A 135 8.32 -8.88 9.80
N LEU A 136 7.73 -8.64 8.63
CA LEU A 136 8.39 -7.81 7.61
C LEU A 136 8.45 -6.33 8.02
N VAL A 137 7.42 -5.81 8.68
CA VAL A 137 7.44 -4.43 9.20
C VAL A 137 8.48 -4.27 10.28
N VAL A 138 8.54 -5.21 11.24
CA VAL A 138 9.53 -5.20 12.32
C VAL A 138 10.96 -5.25 11.76
N ARG A 139 11.21 -6.10 10.76
CA ARG A 139 12.49 -6.13 10.04
C ARG A 139 12.77 -4.83 9.29
N GLY A 140 11.74 -4.25 8.66
CA GLY A 140 11.80 -2.95 7.98
C GLY A 140 12.28 -1.83 8.89
N ARG A 141 11.84 -1.81 10.15
CA ARG A 141 12.36 -0.85 11.15
C ARG A 141 13.87 -1.00 11.35
N GLY A 142 14.41 -2.22 11.32
CA GLY A 142 15.86 -2.43 11.38
C GLY A 142 16.62 -1.97 10.13
N ALA A 143 15.96 -1.94 8.97
CA ALA A 143 16.55 -1.62 7.67
C ALA A 143 16.40 -0.14 7.23
N CYS A 144 15.45 0.60 7.82
CA CYS A 144 15.20 2.03 7.53
C CYS A 144 16.40 2.96 7.83
N ASP A 145 17.47 2.46 8.42
CA ASP A 145 18.75 3.17 8.49
C ASP A 145 19.47 3.24 7.11
N SER A 146 19.07 2.42 6.13
CA SER A 146 19.79 2.22 4.86
C SER A 146 19.03 2.61 3.58
N LEU A 147 17.71 2.90 3.66
CA LEU A 147 16.82 3.05 2.48
C LEU A 147 16.45 4.51 2.17
N ARG A 148 17.25 5.49 2.60
CA ARG A 148 17.02 6.92 2.30
C ARG A 148 17.52 7.26 0.88
N GLY A 149 16.70 7.00 -0.12
CA GLY A 149 16.94 7.49 -1.49
C GLY A 149 15.68 7.44 -2.34
N PRO A 150 15.51 8.36 -3.31
CA PRO A 150 14.42 8.26 -4.27
C PRO A 150 14.64 7.00 -5.11
N VAL A 151 13.66 6.10 -5.08
CA VAL A 151 13.63 4.90 -5.94
C VAL A 151 12.92 5.30 -7.24
N ILE A 152 13.70 5.85 -8.18
CA ILE A 152 13.32 6.09 -9.59
C ILE A 152 13.94 4.93 -10.40
N PRO A 153 13.32 4.47 -11.51
CA PRO A 153 13.46 3.13 -12.07
C PRO A 153 14.85 2.82 -12.65
#